data_AF-G5KFE5-F1
#
_entry.id   AF-G5KFE5-F1
#
_cell.length_a   1.000
_cell.length_b   1.000
_cell.length_c   1.000
_cell.angle_alpha   90.00
_cell.angle_beta   90.00
_cell.angle_gamma   90.00
#
_symmetry.space_group_name_H-M   'P 1'
#
loop_
_entity.id
_entity.type
_entity.pdbx_description
1 polymer ?
#
loop_
_entity_poly.entity_id
_entity_poly.type
_entity_poly.pdbx_seq_one_letter_code
_entity_poly.pdbx_strand_id
1 'polypeptide(L)'
;MKSLSETYQFHDEMPYVDSRYELELLEKPIAKKQMVRTKEGLLPGQIILLWRIQFGTYLTSSPPHKYFYTIYGIDPISGLEELIDRDLV
;
A
#
# COMPACT_ATOMS: atom_id res chain seq x y z
N MET A 1 12.75 -14.49 16.14
CA MET A 1 11.86 -13.47 15.56
C MET A 1 11.83 -13.74 14.07
N LYS A 2 10.66 -13.87 13.44
CA LYS A 2 10.59 -14.10 11.99
C LYS A 2 11.08 -12.84 11.27
N SER A 3 11.78 -13.00 10.16
CA SER A 3 12.11 -11.89 9.26
C SER A 3 10.87 -11.43 8.49
N LEU A 4 10.93 -10.22 7.92
CA LEU A 4 9.88 -9.73 7.02
C LEU A 4 9.72 -10.67 5.81
N SER A 5 10.82 -11.17 5.26
CA SER A 5 10.79 -12.10 4.13
C SER A 5 10.04 -13.39 4.46
N GLU A 6 10.29 -14.00 5.62
CA GLU A 6 9.56 -15.19 6.07
C GLU A 6 8.09 -14.89 6.38
N THR A 7 7.80 -13.68 6.86
CA THR A 7 6.44 -13.23 7.19
C THR A 7 5.57 -13.09 5.93
N TYR A 8 6.16 -12.59 4.84
CA TYR A 8 5.48 -12.28 3.59
C TYR A 8 5.72 -13.32 2.47
N GLN A 9 6.38 -14.45 2.76
CA GLN A 9 6.76 -15.46 1.75
C GLN A 9 5.60 -16.08 0.95
N PHE A 10 4.35 -15.93 1.42
CA PHE A 10 3.15 -16.48 0.79
C PHE A 10 2.18 -15.38 0.34
N HIS A 11 2.68 -14.16 0.18
CA HIS A 11 1.96 -13.07 -0.47
C HIS A 11 2.32 -13.07 -1.95
N ASP A 12 1.37 -12.68 -2.80
CA ASP A 12 1.61 -12.63 -4.26
C ASP A 12 2.64 -11.55 -4.61
N GLU A 13 2.71 -10.49 -3.80
CA GLU A 13 3.67 -9.40 -3.90
C GLU A 13 4.21 -9.03 -2.51
N MET A 14 5.48 -8.63 -2.45
CA MET A 14 6.08 -8.11 -1.22
C MET A 14 5.51 -6.72 -0.93
N PRO A 15 4.98 -6.45 0.28
CA PRO A 15 4.56 -5.10 0.62
C PRO A 15 5.73 -4.13 0.60
N TYR A 16 5.45 -2.88 0.26
CA TYR A 16 6.37 -1.79 0.53
C TYR A 16 6.54 -1.65 2.05
N VAL A 17 7.78 -1.81 2.51
CA VAL A 17 8.13 -1.70 3.93
C VAL A 17 8.87 -0.39 4.15
N ASP A 18 8.20 0.52 4.86
CA ASP A 18 8.85 1.70 5.40
C ASP A 18 9.57 1.34 6.71
N SER A 19 10.84 1.72 6.84
CA SER A 19 11.68 1.39 7.99
C SER A 19 11.11 1.90 9.32
N ARG A 20 10.28 2.95 9.30
CA ARG A 20 9.59 3.47 10.49
C ARG A 20 8.60 2.48 11.09
N TYR A 21 8.11 1.51 10.30
CA TYR A 21 7.05 0.59 10.69
C TYR A 21 7.46 -0.89 10.66
N GLU A 22 8.72 -1.21 10.42
CA GLU A 22 9.20 -2.59 10.34
C GLU A 22 8.86 -3.42 11.58
N LEU A 23 9.11 -2.89 12.79
CA LEU A 23 8.78 -3.58 14.04
C LEU A 23 7.28 -3.87 14.17
N GLU A 24 6.44 -2.90 13.80
CA GLU A 24 4.98 -3.05 13.83
C GLU A 24 4.51 -4.10 12.83
N LEU A 25 5.14 -4.19 11.65
CA LEU A 25 4.81 -5.18 10.63
C LEU A 25 5.22 -6.60 11.02
N LEU A 26 6.24 -6.76 11.87
CA LEU A 26 6.62 -8.05 12.43
C LEU A 26 5.64 -8.52 13.52
N GLU A 27 5.05 -7.59 14.27
CA GLU A 27 4.00 -7.90 15.26
C GLU A 27 2.62 -8.11 14.61
N LYS A 28 2.29 -7.27 13.63
CA LYS A 28 1.01 -7.25 12.93
C LYS A 28 1.23 -7.19 11.41
N PRO A 29 1.42 -8.35 10.76
CA PRO A 29 1.65 -8.41 9.32
C PRO A 29 0.47 -7.89 8.50
N ILE A 30 0.80 -7.31 7.34
CA ILE A 30 -0.18 -6.93 6.32
C ILE A 30 -0.88 -8.19 5.82
N ALA A 31 -2.21 -8.11 5.70
CA ALA A 31 -3.02 -9.24 5.25
C ALA A 31 -2.71 -9.60 3.78
N LYS A 32 -2.61 -10.89 3.47
CA LYS A 32 -2.31 -11.41 2.10
C LYS A 32 -3.10 -10.74 0.99
N LYS A 33 -4.42 -10.60 1.19
CA LYS A 33 -5.35 -9.99 0.24
C LYS A 33 -4.99 -8.56 -0.18
N GLN A 34 -4.20 -7.84 0.62
CA GLN A 34 -3.77 -6.47 0.32
C GLN A 34 -2.65 -6.45 -0.72
N MET A 35 -1.97 -7.58 -0.91
CA MET A 35 -0.90 -7.75 -1.88
C MET A 35 -1.34 -8.55 -3.11
N VAL A 36 -2.65 -8.57 -3.38
CA VAL A 36 -3.22 -9.23 -4.58
C VAL A 36 -3.75 -8.15 -5.50
N ARG A 37 -3.18 -8.06 -6.70
CA ARG A 37 -3.62 -7.09 -7.71
C ARG A 37 -4.99 -7.47 -8.29
N THR A 38 -5.79 -6.47 -8.63
CA THR A 38 -7.01 -6.68 -9.41
C THR A 38 -6.70 -7.02 -10.86
N LYS A 39 -7.72 -7.31 -11.66
CA LYS A 39 -7.57 -7.57 -13.10
C LYS A 39 -7.01 -6.37 -13.87
N GLU A 40 -7.28 -5.18 -13.34
CA GLU A 40 -6.78 -3.89 -13.83
C GLU A 40 -5.36 -3.61 -13.32
N GLY A 41 -4.75 -4.52 -12.57
CA GLY A 41 -3.36 -4.41 -12.09
C GLY A 41 -3.19 -3.50 -10.87
N LEU A 42 -4.26 -3.08 -10.20
CA LEU A 42 -4.19 -2.22 -9.01
C LEU A 42 -4.13 -3.04 -7.72
N LEU A 43 -3.27 -2.63 -6.79
CA LEU A 43 -3.33 -3.13 -5.41
C LEU A 43 -4.50 -2.46 -4.66
N PRO A 44 -5.12 -3.15 -3.69
CA PRO A 44 -6.14 -2.56 -2.81
C PRO A 44 -5.73 -1.22 -2.19
N GLY A 45 -4.45 -1.03 -1.84
CA GLY A 45 -3.94 0.26 -1.37
C GLY A 45 -4.12 1.40 -2.37
N GLN A 46 -3.89 1.13 -3.66
CA GLN A 46 -4.04 2.11 -4.74
C GLN A 46 -5.52 2.41 -5.01
N ILE A 47 -6.41 1.42 -4.87
CA ILE A 47 -7.86 1.63 -4.96
C ILE A 47 -8.33 2.55 -3.84
N ILE A 48 -7.80 2.39 -2.62
CA ILE A 48 -8.12 3.27 -1.50
C ILE A 48 -7.59 4.68 -1.73
N LEU A 49 -6.40 4.81 -2.32
CA LEU A 49 -5.85 6.10 -2.72
C LEU A 49 -6.79 6.80 -3.74
N LEU A 50 -7.21 6.08 -4.79
CA LEU A 50 -8.19 6.55 -5.78
C LEU A 50 -9.48 7.04 -5.13
N TRP A 51 -10.08 6.22 -4.26
CA TRP A 51 -11.32 6.60 -3.58
C TRP A 51 -11.15 7.85 -2.73
N ARG A 52 -10.05 7.96 -2.00
CA ARG A 52 -9.82 9.14 -1.15
C ARG A 52 -9.64 10.42 -1.97
N ILE A 53 -9.01 10.34 -3.13
CA ILE A 53 -8.87 11.45 -4.09
C ILE A 53 -10.21 11.83 -4.69
N GLN A 54 -10.96 10.84 -5.19
CA GLN A 54 -12.29 11.04 -5.77
C GLN A 54 -13.28 11.68 -4.77
N PHE A 55 -13.17 11.36 -3.49
CA PHE A 55 -13.99 11.97 -2.44
C PHE A 55 -13.44 13.30 -1.89
N GLY A 56 -12.31 13.80 -2.41
CA GLY A 56 -11.69 15.06 -1.95
C GLY A 56 -11.14 15.00 -0.52
N THR A 57 -10.94 13.80 0.03
CA THR A 57 -10.42 13.57 1.40
C THR A 57 -8.91 13.30 1.44
N TYR A 58 -8.28 13.31 0.26
CA TYR A 58 -6.85 13.22 0.06
C TYR A 58 -6.51 13.96 -1.22
N LEU A 59 -5.62 14.93 -1.14
CA LEU A 59 -5.12 15.66 -2.30
C LEU A 59 -3.82 15.02 -2.77
N THR A 60 -3.46 15.24 -4.03
CA THR A 60 -2.15 14.85 -4.57
C THR A 60 -0.97 15.44 -3.77
N SER A 61 -1.21 16.55 -3.07
CA SER A 61 -0.26 17.22 -2.17
C SER A 61 -0.36 16.82 -0.69
N SER A 62 -1.29 15.93 -0.33
CA SER A 62 -1.49 15.52 1.07
C SER A 62 -0.35 14.63 1.55
N PRO A 63 0.08 14.78 2.83
CA PRO A 63 1.08 13.89 3.39
C PRO A 63 0.53 12.44 3.51
N PRO A 64 1.37 11.43 3.23
CA PRO A 64 1.04 10.02 3.43
C PRO A 64 0.53 9.68 4.83
N HIS A 65 -0.62 9.01 4.90
CA HIS A 65 -1.08 8.43 6.15
C HIS A 65 -0.41 7.08 6.44
N LYS A 66 -0.09 6.85 7.73
CA LYS A 66 0.53 5.60 8.25
C LYS A 66 -0.10 4.32 7.71
N TYR A 67 -1.43 4.26 7.60
CA TYR A 67 -2.13 3.02 7.25
C TYR A 67 -1.83 2.54 5.82
N PHE A 68 -1.35 3.40 4.92
CA PHE A 68 -0.91 2.95 3.60
C PHE A 68 0.27 1.98 3.72
N TYR A 69 1.17 2.24 4.66
CA TYR A 69 2.30 1.38 4.97
C TYR A 69 1.89 0.18 5.82
N THR A 70 1.03 0.36 6.84
CA THR A 70 0.78 -0.69 7.85
C THR A 70 -0.43 -1.57 7.60
N ILE A 71 -1.37 -1.14 6.76
CA ILE A 71 -2.57 -1.91 6.40
C ILE A 71 -2.53 -2.35 4.94
N TYR A 72 -2.13 -1.44 4.03
CA TYR A 72 -2.19 -1.70 2.60
C TYR A 72 -0.86 -2.13 1.98
N GLY A 73 0.27 -1.90 2.67
CA GLY A 73 1.59 -2.31 2.19
C GLY A 73 2.04 -1.61 0.91
N ILE A 74 1.64 -0.36 0.69
CA ILE A 74 2.05 0.43 -0.47
C ILE A 74 2.82 1.67 -0.05
N ASP A 75 3.69 2.15 -0.95
CA ASP A 75 4.15 3.53 -0.90
C ASP A 75 3.08 4.42 -1.56
N PRO A 76 2.38 5.27 -0.82
CA PRO A 76 1.34 6.12 -1.38
C PRO A 76 1.88 7.22 -2.30
N ILE A 77 3.17 7.55 -2.25
CA ILE A 77 3.76 8.53 -3.19
C ILE A 77 3.95 7.87 -4.55
N SER A 78 4.72 6.79 -4.63
CA SER A 78 4.88 6.01 -5.87
C SER A 78 3.54 5.50 -6.40
N GLY A 79 2.64 5.10 -5.49
CA GLY A 79 1.29 4.70 -5.83
C GLY A 79 0.46 5.82 -6.45
N LEU A 80 0.65 7.07 -6.03
CA LEU A 80 -0.03 8.22 -6.63
C LEU A 80 0.52 8.53 -8.03
N GLU A 81 1.84 8.48 -8.18
CA GLU A 81 2.50 8.67 -9.48
C GLU A 81 2.01 7.65 -10.50
N GLU A 82 1.89 6.37 -10.12
CA GLU A 82 1.31 5.34 -11.00
C GLU A 82 -0.13 5.67 -11.41
N LEU A 83 -0.95 6.19 -10.50
CA LEU A 83 -2.34 6.56 -10.83
C LEU A 83 -2.41 7.74 -11.80
N ILE A 84 -1.53 8.73 -11.65
CA ILE A 84 -1.40 9.88 -12.56
C ILE A 84 -0.94 9.40 -13.95
N ASP A 85 0.09 8.55 -14.00
CA ASP A 85 0.63 8.02 -15.26
C ASP A 85 -0.40 7.19 -16.04
N ARG A 86 -1.38 6.63 -15.33
CA ARG A 86 -2.48 5.84 -15.88
C ARG A 86 -3.74 6.65 -16.19
N ASP A 87 -3.70 7.97 -16.02
CA ASP A 87 -4.83 8.89 -16.23
C ASP A 87 -6.07 8.50 -15.39
N LEU A 88 -5.83 8.03 -14.15
CA LEU A 88 -6.89 7.63 -13.22
C LEU A 88 -7.23 8.69 -12.17
N VAL A 89 -6.42 9.76 -12.06
CA VAL A 89 -6.58 10.91 -11.15
C VAL A 89 -6.10 12.21 -11.77
#